data_AF-A0A966SH59-F1
#
_entry.id   AF-A0A966SH59-F1
#
_cell.length_a   1.000
_cell.length_b   1.000
_cell.length_c   1.000
_cell.angle_alpha   90.00
_cell.angle_beta   90.00
_cell.angle_gamma   90.00
#
_symmetry.space_group_name_H-M   'P 1'
#
loop_
_entity.id
_entity.type
_entity.pdbx_description
1 polymer ?
#
loop_
_entity_poly.entity_id
_entity_poly.type
_entity_poly.pdbx_seq_one_letter_code
_entity_poly.pdbx_strand_id
1 'polypeptide(L)' 'EVIGWSWLFPPFVWHFQARATEPTCTVVLDGGHLLVAAEENPQFGYELMRRIAQMVITRLQASRRSRIVADGAK' A
#
# COMPACT_ATOMS: atom_id res chain seq x y z
N GLU A 1 -0.88 9.03 4.64
CA GLU A 1 -1.11 7.91 3.68
C GLU A 1 -0.30 6.68 4.12
N VAL A 2 -0.73 5.47 3.76
CA VAL A 2 0.04 4.25 4.01
C VAL A 2 0.80 3.87 2.75
N ILE A 3 2.11 3.69 2.84
CA ILE A 3 3.00 3.33 1.73
C ILE A 3 3.77 2.05 2.04
N GLY A 4 4.39 1.45 1.02
CA GLY A 4 5.37 0.40 1.24
C GLY A 4 4.81 -1.00 1.45
N TRP A 5 3.59 -1.33 1.01
CA TRP A 5 3.03 -2.69 1.08
C TRP A 5 3.74 -3.73 0.19
N SER A 6 4.86 -3.37 -0.42
CA SER A 6 5.63 -4.26 -1.30
C SER A 6 6.29 -5.43 -0.57
N TRP A 7 6.38 -5.38 0.76
CA TRP A 7 6.86 -6.49 1.59
C TRP A 7 5.89 -7.67 1.66
N LEU A 8 4.63 -7.51 1.25
CA LEU A 8 3.63 -8.59 1.35
C LEU A 8 3.87 -9.75 0.40
N PHE A 9 4.49 -9.49 -0.76
CA PHE A 9 4.63 -10.47 -1.83
C PHE A 9 6.04 -10.45 -2.40
N PRO A 10 6.60 -11.62 -2.76
CA PRO A 10 7.82 -11.69 -3.55
C PRO A 10 7.68 -10.86 -4.84
N PRO A 11 8.74 -10.19 -5.32
CA PRO A 11 10.12 -10.29 -4.85
C PRO A 11 10.52 -9.25 -3.77
N PHE A 12 9.55 -8.72 -3.00
CA PHE A 12 9.78 -7.75 -1.92
C PHE A 12 10.45 -6.44 -2.37
N VAL A 13 10.28 -6.08 -3.64
CA VAL A 13 10.81 -4.85 -4.23
C VAL A 13 9.77 -3.75 -4.22
N TRP A 14 10.20 -2.51 -3.96
CA TRP A 14 9.33 -1.34 -3.97
C TRP A 14 8.68 -1.12 -5.35
N HIS A 15 7.36 -1.24 -5.40
CA HIS A 15 6.59 -0.98 -6.62
C HIS A 15 6.38 0.51 -6.90
N PHE A 16 6.45 1.33 -5.84
CA PHE A 16 6.23 2.77 -5.90
C PHE A 16 7.23 3.48 -5.01
N GLN A 17 7.66 4.65 -5.44
CA GLN A 17 8.47 5.55 -4.62
C GLN A 17 7.58 6.58 -3.93
N ALA A 18 8.00 7.03 -2.75
CA ALA A 18 7.37 8.13 -2.04
C ALA A 18 8.45 9.16 -1.69
N ARG A 19 8.11 10.44 -1.90
CA ARG A 19 8.96 11.58 -1.54
C ARG A 19 8.12 12.56 -0.73
N ALA A 20 8.62 12.99 0.42
CA ALA A 20 8.00 14.06 1.18
C ALA A 20 8.16 15.39 0.41
N THR A 21 7.05 16.07 0.15
CA THR A 21 7.02 17.40 -0.49
C THR A 21 7.11 18.53 0.54
N GLU A 22 6.91 18.20 1.81
CA GLU A 22 6.92 19.10 2.96
C GLU A 22 7.40 18.34 4.21
N PRO A 23 7.81 19.02 5.30
CA PRO A 23 8.20 18.35 6.54
C PRO A 23 7.11 17.38 7.02
N THR A 24 7.42 16.09 7.01
CA THR A 24 6.44 15.01 7.25
C THR A 24 7.00 14.04 8.28
N CYS A 25 6.18 13.66 9.26
CA CYS A 25 6.50 12.57 10.19
C CYS A 25 5.77 11.29 9.76
N THR A 26 6.44 10.14 9.88
CA THR A 26 5.87 8.84 9.54
C THR A 26 6.09 7.84 10.67
N VAL A 27 5.20 6.86 10.76
CA VAL A 27 5.40 5.67 11.59
C VAL A 27 5.92 4.56 10.70
N VAL A 28 7.03 3.94 11.11
CA VAL A 28 7.62 2.81 10.41
C VAL A 28 7.19 1.53 11.11
N LEU A 29 6.64 0.59 10.32
CA LEU A 29 6.30 -0.75 10.77
C LEU A 29 7.19 -1.75 10.02
N ASP A 30 7.70 -2.74 10.73
CA ASP A 30 8.45 -3.84 10.13
C ASP A 30 7.49 -4.80 9.42
N GLY A 31 7.57 -4.84 8.09
CA GLY A 31 6.70 -5.70 7.27
C GLY A 31 6.92 -7.20 7.51
N GLY A 32 8.15 -7.62 7.81
CA GLY A 32 8.46 -9.02 8.09
C GLY A 32 7.82 -9.48 9.39
N HIS A 33 7.93 -8.68 10.46
CA HIS A 33 7.25 -8.99 11.72
C HIS A 33 5.73 -8.97 11.59
N LEU A 34 5.16 -8.09 10.76
CA LEU A 34 3.73 -8.08 10.49
C LEU A 34 3.28 -9.33 9.74
N LEU A 35 4.07 -9.86 8.80
CA LEU A 35 3.79 -11.13 8.13
C LEU A 35 3.80 -12.29 9.11
N VAL A 36 4.86 -12.41 9.92
CA VAL A 36 4.96 -13.47 10.94
C VAL A 36 3.76 -13.41 11.89
N ALA A 37 3.42 -12.22 12.41
CA ALA A 37 2.26 -12.05 13.28
C ALA A 37 0.93 -12.38 12.58
N ALA A 38 0.81 -12.14 11.28
CA ALA A 38 -0.37 -12.50 10.48
C ALA A 38 -0.51 -14.01 10.28
N GLU A 39 0.61 -14.72 10.15
CA GLU A 39 0.62 -16.18 10.06
C GLU A 39 0.30 -16.82 11.42
N GLU A 40 0.83 -16.28 12.52
CA GLU A 40 0.59 -16.76 13.88
C GLU A 40 -0.85 -16.48 14.37
N ASN A 41 -1.46 -15.38 13.91
CA ASN A 41 -2.82 -14.99 14.29
C ASN A 41 -3.69 -14.71 13.05
N PRO A 42 -4.51 -15.70 12.62
CA PRO A 42 -5.35 -15.56 11.43
C PRO A 42 -6.37 -14.41 11.49
N GLN A 43 -6.89 -14.07 12.67
CA GLN A 43 -7.82 -12.94 12.82
C GLN A 43 -7.11 -11.61 12.56
N PHE A 44 -5.88 -11.47 13.07
CA PHE A 44 -5.03 -10.32 12.78
C PHE A 44 -4.66 -10.27 11.29
N GLY A 45 -4.24 -11.40 10.71
CA GLY A 45 -3.93 -11.52 9.29
C GLY A 45 -5.10 -11.12 8.40
N TYR A 46 -6.31 -11.58 8.70
CA TYR A 46 -7.52 -11.20 7.96
C TYR A 46 -7.76 -9.68 7.96
N GLU A 47 -7.71 -9.05 9.14
CA GLU A 47 -7.93 -7.61 9.26
C GLU A 47 -6.80 -6.79 8.59
N LEU A 48 -5.55 -7.25 8.70
CA LEU A 48 -4.41 -6.65 8.02
C LEU A 48 -4.61 -6.67 6.50
N MET A 49 -4.89 -7.84 5.93
CA MET A 49 -5.07 -8.01 4.49
C MET A 49 -6.30 -7.25 3.97
N ARG A 50 -7.40 -7.23 4.74
CA ARG A 50 -8.60 -6.47 4.40
C ARG A 50 -8.31 -4.96 4.28
N ARG A 51 -7.56 -4.40 5.22
CA ARG A 51 -7.16 -2.98 5.20
C ARG A 51 -6.23 -2.67 4.03
N ILE A 52 -5.29 -3.56 3.73
CA ILE A 52 -4.39 -3.37 2.59
C ILE A 52 -5.13 -3.46 1.27
N ALA A 53 -6.05 -4.43 1.11
CA ALA A 53 -6.85 -4.57 -0.11
C ALA A 53 -7.69 -3.31 -0.39
N GLN A 54 -8.33 -2.73 0.64
CA GLN A 54 -9.06 -1.47 0.50
C GLN A 54 -8.16 -0.33 0.02
N MET A 55 -6.97 -0.19 0.60
CA MET A 55 -5.99 0.81 0.19
C MET A 55 -5.56 0.65 -1.28
N VAL A 56 -5.28 -0.58 -1.70
CA VAL A 56 -4.88 -0.88 -3.09
C VAL A 56 -6.01 -0.54 -4.05
N ILE A 57 -7.26 -0.90 -3.74
CA ILE A 57 -8.43 -0.55 -4.55
C ILE A 57 -8.56 0.98 -4.68
N THR A 58 -8.46 1.72 -3.57
CA THR A 58 -8.54 3.19 -3.60
C THR A 58 -7.47 3.79 -4.50
N ARG A 59 -6.23 3.28 -4.43
CA ARG A 59 -5.12 3.73 -5.27
C ARG A 59 -5.35 3.41 -6.76
N LEU A 60 -5.79 2.20 -7.08
CA LEU A 60 -6.11 1.79 -8.45
C LEU A 60 -7.21 2.67 -9.06
N GLN A 61 -8.27 2.98 -8.30
CA GLN A 61 -9.34 3.87 -8.77
C GLN A 61 -8.87 5.31 -8.96
N ALA A 62 -7.99 5.82 -8.10
CA ALA A 62 -7.37 7.13 -8.28
C ALA A 62 -6.52 7.19 -9.57
N SER A 63 -5.67 6.19 -9.80
CA SER A 63 -4.85 6.08 -11.03
C SER A 63 -5.70 5.89 -12.29
N ARG A 64 -6.83 5.19 -12.20
CA ARG A 64 -7.75 5.03 -13.34
C ARG A 64 -8.43 6.35 -13.71
N ARG A 65 -8.85 7.14 -12.71
CA ARG A 65 -9.45 8.46 -12.94
C ARG A 65 -8.47 9.43 -13.59
N SER A 66 -7.22 9.47 -13.14
CA SER A 66 -6.21 10.36 -13.74
C SER A 66 -5.90 10.01 -15.21
N ARG A 67 -5.96 8.72 -15.58
CA ARG A 67 -5.80 8.29 -16.97
C ARG A 67 -6.97 8.71 -17.88
N ILE A 68 -8.21 8.60 -17.39
CA ILE A 68 -9.40 9.00 -18.17
C ILE A 68 -9.40 10.52 -18.42
N VAL A 69 -9.00 11.32 -17.41
CA VAL A 69 -8.89 12.78 -17.57
C VAL A 69 -7.77 13.14 -18.56
N ALA A 70 -6.66 12.39 -18.57
CA ALA A 70 -5.58 12.62 -19.52
C ALA A 70 -5.95 12.27 -20.97
N ASP A 71 -6.75 11.22 -21.20
CA ASP A 71 -7.21 10.84 -22.55
C ASP A 71 -8.33 11.75 -23.10
N GLY A 72 -9.10 12.41 -22.23
CA GLY A 72 -10.14 13.39 -22.63
C GLY A 72 -9.63 14.81 -22.87
N ALA A 73 -8.33 15.07 -22.64
CA ALA A 73 -7.67 16.37 -22.86
C ALA A 73 -6.85 16.41 -24.17
N LYS A 74 -7.12 15.48 -25.10
CA LYS A 74 -6.64 15.49 -26.48
C LYS A 74 -7.81 15.72 -27.44
#